data_AF-A0A6G2UC37-F1
#
_entry.id   AF-A0A6G2UC37-F1
#
_cell.length_a   1.000
_cell.length_b   1.000
_cell.length_c   1.000
_cell.angle_alpha   90.00
_cell.angle_beta   90.00
_cell.angle_gamma   90.00
#
_symmetry.space_group_name_H-M   'P 1'
#
loop_
_entity.id
_entity.type
_entity.pdbx_description
1 polymer ?
#
loop_
_entity_poly.entity_id
_entity_poly.type
_entity_poly.pdbx_seq_one_letter_code
_entity_poly.pdbx_strand_id
1 'polypeptide(L)'
;MSGSILRRSGIALISTAVLVALPVLPFRPAGLGVQGAAAVTASAASGPEGAVAGQRTGQGQGHSAGRVTPGDRPGSGLGGRWRGGWAASPQAPAGGNGQNWSETGFVRQTVRQVVRVSTGGSRARIELSNRYGSTPLKVAGASIARTARGASVRPGSVRALTFGHGRSATIPAGGELRSDGVGLTVGALESLTVTLYLDAPTGPATFHALAMATSYRAAGDHRSDTGAAAFAETSRSWYYLSGIELSGGRAAHRDAVVTFGDSITDGYGSTPDANRRYPDALAERFAATGRSRSVLNAGISGNQLTNDTSGSGEKGVARFRKDVLDESNVGTVIVLEGINDIGASERSITSDSLTPEVSVRQLIAGQRELIRQAHSRGVKVIGATLTPFKGASYYTERGEAKRDALNDWIRTSGEFDGVLDLDHALSDPADRHRIAAPYDVGDHLHPSDAGYRAMAAAVDLDAL
;
A
#
# COMPACT_ATOMS: atom_id res chain seq x y z
N MET A 1 22.60 -68.55 34.23
CA MET A 1 21.58 -69.32 34.97
C MET A 1 20.38 -68.37 35.10
N SER A 2 19.32 -68.53 34.30
CA SER A 2 18.14 -69.41 34.54
C SER A 2 17.37 -68.97 35.81
N GLY A 3 16.06 -68.67 35.85
CA GLY A 3 14.96 -68.59 34.88
C GLY A 3 13.74 -67.93 35.58
N SER A 4 12.50 -67.83 35.05
CA SER A 4 11.94 -68.26 33.75
C SER A 4 10.57 -67.62 33.47
N ILE A 5 10.33 -67.16 32.22
CA ILE A 5 9.10 -67.30 31.41
C ILE A 5 7.72 -67.26 32.12
N LEU A 6 6.89 -66.29 31.75
CA LEU A 6 5.46 -66.54 31.51
C LEU A 6 4.94 -65.68 30.35
N ARG A 7 4.19 -66.29 29.41
CA ARG A 7 3.53 -65.60 28.28
C ARG A 7 2.21 -64.96 28.71
N ARG A 8 1.76 -63.89 28.03
CA ARG A 8 0.34 -63.69 27.70
C ARG A 8 0.10 -62.79 26.48
N SER A 9 -0.57 -63.40 25.51
CA SER A 9 -1.47 -62.92 24.46
C SER A 9 -1.62 -61.41 24.21
N GLY A 10 -1.47 -61.02 22.94
CA GLY A 10 -2.03 -59.78 22.42
C GLY A 10 -3.54 -59.90 22.14
N ILE A 11 -4.25 -58.78 22.25
CA ILE A 11 -5.62 -58.58 21.74
C ILE A 11 -5.60 -57.26 20.96
N ALA A 12 -6.05 -57.30 19.71
CA ALA A 12 -6.22 -56.11 18.90
C ALA A 12 -7.47 -55.34 19.35
N LEU A 13 -7.34 -54.04 19.60
CA LEU A 13 -8.46 -53.14 19.82
C LEU A 13 -8.71 -52.34 18.55
N ILE A 14 -9.73 -52.75 17.80
CA ILE A 14 -10.29 -51.99 16.70
C ILE A 14 -11.15 -50.88 17.32
N SER A 15 -10.72 -49.63 17.18
CA SER A 15 -11.54 -48.46 17.54
C SER A 15 -12.07 -47.80 16.28
N THR A 16 -13.31 -48.15 15.95
CA THR A 16 -14.08 -47.60 14.83
C THR A 16 -14.43 -46.13 15.08
N ALA A 17 -13.74 -45.20 14.40
CA ALA A 17 -14.15 -43.81 14.38
C ALA A 17 -15.22 -43.59 13.30
N VAL A 18 -16.41 -43.15 13.70
CA VAL A 18 -17.56 -42.93 12.79
C VAL A 18 -17.33 -41.68 11.94
N LEU A 19 -17.29 -41.87 10.63
CA LEU A 19 -17.22 -40.79 9.65
C LEU A 19 -18.62 -40.18 9.46
N VAL A 20 -18.88 -39.02 10.05
CA VAL A 20 -20.12 -38.27 9.79
C VAL A 20 -19.99 -37.53 8.46
N ALA A 21 -20.53 -38.11 7.41
CA ALA A 21 -20.63 -37.47 6.10
C ALA A 21 -21.74 -36.39 6.12
N LEU A 22 -21.36 -35.13 5.91
CA LEU A 22 -22.32 -34.06 5.60
C LEU A 22 -22.59 -34.04 4.09
N PRO A 23 -23.85 -33.94 3.64
CA PRO A 23 -24.19 -34.04 2.23
C PRO A 23 -23.75 -32.79 1.44
N VAL A 24 -22.98 -33.01 0.37
CA VAL A 24 -22.68 -32.00 -0.64
C VAL A 24 -23.94 -31.73 -1.45
N LEU A 25 -24.53 -30.54 -1.28
CA LEU A 25 -25.61 -30.04 -2.14
C LEU A 25 -25.02 -29.49 -3.46
N PRO A 26 -25.52 -29.88 -4.63
CA PRO A 26 -25.05 -29.35 -5.91
C PRO A 26 -25.58 -27.93 -6.12
N PHE A 27 -24.67 -26.94 -6.17
CA PHE A 27 -25.02 -25.60 -6.61
C PHE A 27 -25.35 -25.61 -8.11
N ARG A 28 -26.62 -25.35 -8.45
CA ARG A 28 -27.03 -25.16 -9.85
C ARG A 28 -26.68 -23.74 -10.31
N PRO A 29 -26.11 -23.55 -11.53
CA PRO A 29 -26.01 -22.22 -12.10
C PRO A 29 -27.40 -21.70 -12.45
N ALA A 30 -27.69 -20.44 -12.08
CA ALA A 30 -28.88 -19.75 -12.56
C ALA A 30 -28.72 -19.44 -14.05
N GLY A 31 -29.68 -19.88 -14.87
CA GLY A 31 -29.63 -19.65 -16.32
C GLY A 31 -29.85 -18.18 -16.66
N LEU A 32 -28.95 -17.61 -17.47
CA LEU A 32 -29.17 -16.33 -18.14
C LEU A 32 -30.25 -16.52 -19.22
N GLY A 33 -31.44 -15.98 -18.96
CA GLY A 33 -32.50 -15.90 -19.96
C GLY A 33 -32.14 -14.92 -21.06
N VAL A 34 -32.00 -15.41 -22.29
CA VAL A 34 -31.83 -14.56 -23.48
C VAL A 34 -33.14 -13.85 -23.78
N GLN A 35 -33.14 -12.52 -23.78
CA GLN A 35 -34.12 -11.70 -24.52
C GLN A 35 -33.37 -10.73 -25.42
N GLY A 36 -33.80 -10.64 -26.67
CA GLY A 36 -33.01 -10.08 -27.76
C GLY A 36 -32.91 -8.55 -27.75
N ALA A 37 -31.72 -8.05 -28.07
CA ALA A 37 -31.54 -6.67 -28.47
C ALA A 37 -32.08 -6.47 -29.90
N ALA A 38 -33.09 -5.61 -30.05
CA ALA A 38 -33.50 -5.14 -31.37
C ALA A 38 -32.47 -4.14 -31.89
N ALA A 39 -31.98 -4.34 -33.12
CA ALA A 39 -31.07 -3.42 -33.77
C ALA A 39 -31.78 -2.14 -34.21
N VAL A 40 -31.14 -0.99 -34.01
CA VAL A 40 -31.53 0.28 -34.64
C VAL A 40 -30.35 0.78 -35.48
N THR A 41 -30.55 0.81 -36.79
CA THR A 41 -29.60 1.30 -37.79
C THR A 41 -29.99 2.70 -38.26
N ALA A 42 -29.05 3.66 -38.20
CA ALA A 42 -29.02 4.87 -39.02
C ALA A 42 -27.55 5.35 -39.07
N SER A 43 -26.81 5.05 -40.14
CA SER A 43 -26.81 5.72 -41.45
C SER A 43 -26.20 7.13 -41.39
N ALA A 44 -25.01 7.26 -41.97
CA ALA A 44 -24.36 8.54 -42.24
C ALA A 44 -24.90 9.17 -43.53
N ALA A 45 -24.91 10.51 -43.58
CA ALA A 45 -25.12 11.28 -44.80
C ALA A 45 -24.21 12.52 -44.79
N SER A 46 -23.82 12.99 -45.98
CA SER A 46 -22.64 13.85 -46.18
C SER A 46 -22.93 15.17 -46.92
N GLY A 47 -22.37 16.26 -46.41
CA GLY A 47 -22.09 17.52 -47.15
C GLY A 47 -23.26 18.47 -47.40
N PRO A 48 -23.03 19.64 -48.04
CA PRO A 48 -21.74 20.14 -48.57
C PRO A 48 -21.27 21.50 -47.96
N GLU A 49 -20.27 22.10 -48.61
CA GLU A 49 -19.48 23.26 -48.19
C GLU A 49 -20.17 24.64 -48.33
N GLY A 50 -19.60 25.66 -47.70
CA GLY A 50 -19.92 27.07 -47.94
C GLY A 50 -18.98 28.04 -47.20
N ALA A 51 -17.96 28.55 -47.89
CA ALA A 51 -17.06 29.60 -47.37
C ALA A 51 -17.35 30.96 -48.03
N VAL A 52 -17.16 32.07 -47.31
CA VAL A 52 -16.64 33.37 -47.80
C VAL A 52 -16.26 34.26 -46.60
N ALA A 53 -15.34 35.20 -46.83
CA ALA A 53 -14.60 35.95 -45.81
C ALA A 53 -15.33 37.12 -45.12
N GLY A 54 -15.01 37.32 -43.84
CA GLY A 54 -14.21 38.48 -43.40
C GLY A 54 -14.89 39.81 -43.05
N GLN A 55 -14.69 40.27 -41.81
CA GLN A 55 -14.34 41.67 -41.51
C GLN A 55 -13.74 41.82 -40.10
N ARG A 56 -12.85 42.81 -39.92
CA ARG A 56 -12.34 43.27 -38.61
C ARG A 56 -13.16 44.47 -38.15
N THR A 57 -13.51 44.55 -36.87
CA THR A 57 -13.44 45.75 -36.00
C THR A 57 -13.97 45.43 -34.59
N GLY A 58 -13.61 46.25 -33.59
CA GLY A 58 -14.34 46.33 -32.32
C GLY A 58 -13.52 45.95 -31.08
N GLN A 59 -13.14 46.97 -30.29
CA GLN A 59 -12.61 46.76 -28.92
C GLN A 59 -13.74 46.43 -27.94
N GLY A 60 -13.46 45.59 -26.95
CA GLY A 60 -14.32 45.35 -25.79
C GLY A 60 -13.48 44.92 -24.59
N GLN A 61 -13.55 45.66 -23.49
CA GLN A 61 -12.73 45.42 -22.30
C GLN A 61 -13.34 44.35 -21.39
N GLY A 62 -12.50 43.67 -20.60
CA GLY A 62 -12.93 43.14 -19.29
C GLY A 62 -12.41 41.75 -18.92
N HIS A 63 -11.68 41.68 -17.80
CA HIS A 63 -11.51 40.49 -16.94
C HIS A 63 -10.58 39.37 -17.45
N SER A 64 -9.28 39.63 -17.55
CA SER A 64 -8.26 38.56 -17.50
C SER A 64 -7.83 38.25 -16.06
N ALA A 65 -7.68 36.95 -15.79
CA ALA A 65 -7.40 36.36 -14.48
C ALA A 65 -6.23 36.98 -13.70
N GLY A 66 -6.41 37.07 -12.37
CA GLY A 66 -5.38 37.50 -11.44
C GLY A 66 -4.14 36.60 -11.45
N ARG A 67 -2.99 37.21 -11.70
CA ARG A 67 -1.67 36.60 -11.72
C ARG A 67 -1.26 36.17 -10.29
N VAL A 68 -1.28 34.87 -10.00
CA VAL A 68 -0.70 34.34 -8.74
C VAL A 68 0.83 34.50 -8.82
N THR A 69 1.39 35.39 -8.01
CA THR A 69 2.84 35.51 -7.80
C THR A 69 3.29 34.71 -6.57
N PRO A 70 4.53 34.18 -6.55
CA PRO A 70 4.98 33.26 -5.51
C PRO A 70 5.34 34.03 -4.23
N GLY A 71 4.79 33.59 -3.10
CA GLY A 71 4.90 34.30 -1.83
C GLY A 71 5.04 33.38 -0.63
N ASP A 72 6.12 32.59 -0.59
CA ASP A 72 6.59 31.96 0.66
C ASP A 72 8.11 32.17 0.80
N ARG A 73 8.49 33.17 1.61
CA ARG A 73 9.79 33.18 2.27
C ARG A 73 9.62 32.42 3.59
N PRO A 74 10.50 31.46 3.93
CA PRO A 74 10.31 30.64 5.10
C PRO A 74 10.41 31.48 6.37
N GLY A 75 9.30 31.58 7.10
CA GLY A 75 9.28 32.16 8.44
C GLY A 75 10.18 31.35 9.38
N SER A 76 11.23 31.99 9.90
CA SER A 76 12.13 31.40 10.88
C SER A 76 11.44 31.27 12.25
N GLY A 77 10.72 30.17 12.47
CA GLY A 77 9.89 29.99 13.67
C GLY A 77 9.78 28.55 14.15
N LEU A 78 10.82 28.05 14.83
CA LEU A 78 10.86 26.95 15.82
C LEU A 78 10.20 25.58 15.50
N GLY A 79 9.52 25.41 14.37
CA GLY A 79 9.06 24.13 13.84
C GLY A 79 10.18 23.46 13.06
N GLY A 80 10.67 22.32 13.55
CA GLY A 80 11.60 21.49 12.77
C GLY A 80 10.97 21.02 11.45
N ARG A 81 11.80 20.65 10.47
CA ARG A 81 11.31 20.14 9.18
C ARG A 81 10.36 18.95 9.40
N TRP A 82 9.29 18.92 8.62
CA TRP A 82 8.43 17.75 8.52
C TRP A 82 9.14 16.62 7.79
N ARG A 83 8.85 15.38 8.20
CA ARG A 83 9.30 14.12 7.58
C ARG A 83 8.16 13.11 7.66
N GLY A 84 8.06 12.20 6.70
CA GLY A 84 7.12 11.08 6.83
C GLY A 84 7.42 10.27 8.10
N GLY A 85 6.42 10.06 8.95
CA GLY A 85 6.46 9.13 10.07
C GLY A 85 5.86 7.78 9.69
N TRP A 86 4.87 7.77 8.79
CA TRP A 86 4.21 6.61 8.22
C TRP A 86 3.51 7.04 6.91
N ALA A 87 3.38 6.14 5.95
CA ALA A 87 2.61 6.34 4.72
C ALA A 87 2.03 5.01 4.21
N ALA A 88 1.01 5.10 3.35
CA ALA A 88 0.47 3.99 2.56
C ALA A 88 -0.07 4.48 1.21
N SER A 89 0.27 3.77 0.12
CA SER A 89 -0.17 4.11 -1.23
C SER A 89 -1.70 3.99 -1.41
N PRO A 90 -2.40 5.06 -1.86
CA PRO A 90 -3.83 5.00 -2.13
C PRO A 90 -4.19 4.15 -3.37
N GLN A 91 -5.31 3.43 -3.26
CA GLN A 91 -5.99 2.66 -4.30
C GLN A 91 -7.41 3.19 -4.54
N ALA A 92 -7.92 2.91 -5.74
CA ALA A 92 -9.33 3.10 -6.06
C ALA A 92 -10.22 2.14 -5.23
N PRO A 93 -11.48 2.51 -4.92
CA PRO A 93 -12.41 1.62 -4.23
C PRO A 93 -12.55 0.27 -4.96
N ALA A 94 -12.46 -0.83 -4.22
CA ALA A 94 -12.50 -2.17 -4.80
C ALA A 94 -13.05 -3.22 -3.81
N GLY A 95 -13.99 -4.01 -4.29
CA GLY A 95 -14.40 -5.26 -3.65
C GLY A 95 -13.31 -6.35 -3.79
N GLY A 96 -13.45 -7.41 -2.99
CA GLY A 96 -12.64 -8.62 -3.15
C GLY A 96 -11.19 -8.52 -2.65
N ASN A 97 -10.98 -8.37 -1.34
CA ASN A 97 -9.75 -8.75 -0.63
C ASN A 97 -10.03 -8.94 0.89
N GLY A 98 -11.12 -9.66 1.20
CA GLY A 98 -11.71 -9.69 2.53
C GLY A 98 -12.65 -8.51 2.81
N GLN A 99 -13.12 -8.38 4.05
CA GLN A 99 -14.11 -7.37 4.45
C GLN A 99 -13.48 -5.97 4.49
N ASN A 100 -13.97 -5.09 3.60
CA ASN A 100 -13.64 -3.67 3.56
C ASN A 100 -14.91 -2.81 3.33
N TRP A 101 -14.78 -1.49 3.45
CA TRP A 101 -15.87 -0.51 3.33
C TRP A 101 -15.68 0.45 2.15
N SER A 102 -14.79 0.15 1.20
CA SER A 102 -14.41 1.09 0.15
C SER A 102 -15.54 1.36 -0.84
N GLU A 103 -16.22 0.31 -1.33
CA GLU A 103 -17.31 0.46 -2.30
C GLU A 103 -18.55 1.13 -1.71
N THR A 104 -18.84 0.89 -0.42
CA THR A 104 -20.01 1.45 0.28
C THR A 104 -19.77 2.82 0.89
N GLY A 105 -18.51 3.14 1.22
CA GLY A 105 -18.13 4.39 1.87
C GLY A 105 -18.67 4.51 3.30
N PHE A 106 -18.92 5.77 3.70
CA PHE A 106 -19.32 6.12 5.06
C PHE A 106 -20.43 7.17 5.07
N VAL A 107 -21.29 7.12 6.08
CA VAL A 107 -22.32 8.13 6.35
C VAL A 107 -22.65 8.19 7.84
N ARG A 108 -22.56 9.38 8.46
CA ARG A 108 -22.72 9.59 9.92
C ARG A 108 -21.92 8.57 10.74
N GLN A 109 -20.65 8.38 10.38
CA GLN A 109 -19.78 7.34 10.95
C GLN A 109 -18.41 7.89 11.33
N THR A 110 -17.83 7.29 12.37
CA THR A 110 -16.44 7.50 12.78
C THR A 110 -15.59 6.33 12.34
N VAL A 111 -14.48 6.60 11.67
CA VAL A 111 -13.46 5.61 11.26
C VAL A 111 -12.20 5.83 12.08
N ARG A 112 -11.71 4.78 12.75
CA ARG A 112 -10.54 4.83 13.62
C ARG A 112 -9.47 3.86 13.12
N GLN A 113 -8.29 4.38 12.83
CA GLN A 113 -7.24 3.71 12.06
C GLN A 113 -5.96 3.66 12.89
N VAL A 114 -5.40 2.48 13.07
CA VAL A 114 -4.15 2.28 13.81
C VAL A 114 -2.99 2.14 12.82
N VAL A 115 -1.91 2.87 13.07
CA VAL A 115 -0.66 2.82 12.30
C VAL A 115 0.54 2.89 13.24
N ARG A 116 1.71 2.42 12.83
CA ARG A 116 2.97 2.54 13.59
C ARG A 116 3.92 3.49 12.87
N VAL A 117 4.46 4.48 13.58
CA VAL A 117 5.43 5.42 12.99
C VAL A 117 6.86 4.89 13.08
N SER A 118 7.66 5.06 12.04
CA SER A 118 9.05 4.61 11.98
C SER A 118 10.01 5.49 12.80
N THR A 119 9.73 6.80 12.86
CA THR A 119 10.49 7.80 13.62
C THR A 119 9.61 8.47 14.69
N GLY A 120 10.23 9.03 15.74
CA GLY A 120 9.53 9.83 16.76
C GLY A 120 9.44 11.31 16.41
N GLY A 121 8.74 12.11 17.22
CA GLY A 121 8.59 13.56 17.04
C GLY A 121 7.86 14.25 18.21
N SER A 122 7.77 15.58 18.19
CA SER A 122 7.02 16.39 19.18
C SER A 122 5.77 17.05 18.61
N ARG A 123 5.60 17.03 17.29
CA ARG A 123 4.40 17.44 16.57
C ARG A 123 4.07 16.44 15.49
N ALA A 124 2.77 16.31 15.20
CA ALA A 124 2.24 15.46 14.13
C ALA A 124 1.28 16.25 13.23
N ARG A 125 1.20 15.88 11.95
CA ARG A 125 0.07 16.17 11.06
C ARG A 125 -0.28 14.94 10.24
N ILE A 126 -1.52 14.84 9.79
CA ILE A 126 -1.94 13.76 8.89
C ILE A 126 -2.07 14.28 7.46
N GLU A 127 -1.95 13.38 6.51
CA GLU A 127 -2.34 13.60 5.12
C GLU A 127 -3.55 12.73 4.79
N LEU A 128 -4.53 13.36 4.14
CA LEU A 128 -5.74 12.72 3.66
C LEU A 128 -5.83 12.80 2.13
N SER A 129 -6.19 11.70 1.49
CA SER A 129 -6.28 11.57 0.04
C SER A 129 -7.69 11.18 -0.40
N ASN A 130 -8.21 11.94 -1.35
CA ASN A 130 -9.45 11.67 -2.11
C ASN A 130 -9.11 11.42 -3.59
N ARG A 131 -7.90 10.90 -3.87
CA ARG A 131 -7.29 10.71 -5.20
C ARG A 131 -8.19 9.96 -6.21
N TYR A 132 -9.02 9.03 -5.74
CA TYR A 132 -9.95 8.26 -6.57
C TYR A 132 -11.43 8.57 -6.27
N GLY A 133 -11.72 9.58 -5.46
CA GLY A 133 -13.09 10.05 -5.21
C GLY A 133 -13.61 10.90 -6.37
N SER A 134 -14.82 10.63 -6.82
CA SER A 134 -15.50 11.37 -7.91
C SER A 134 -16.24 12.63 -7.44
N THR A 135 -16.36 12.84 -6.13
CA THR A 135 -17.01 14.00 -5.50
C THR A 135 -16.13 14.58 -4.39
N PRO A 136 -16.37 15.83 -3.94
CA PRO A 136 -15.62 16.41 -2.82
C PRO A 136 -15.91 15.69 -1.49
N LEU A 137 -14.87 15.17 -0.85
CA LEU A 137 -14.95 14.50 0.45
C LEU A 137 -15.07 15.52 1.59
N LYS A 138 -16.17 15.47 2.35
CA LYS A 138 -16.37 16.30 3.55
C LYS A 138 -15.92 15.56 4.82
N VAL A 139 -14.82 16.01 5.41
CA VAL A 139 -14.34 15.56 6.73
C VAL A 139 -14.92 16.50 7.79
N ALA A 140 -15.91 16.02 8.56
CA ALA A 140 -16.57 16.83 9.59
C ALA A 140 -15.70 17.06 10.84
N GLY A 141 -14.67 16.23 11.00
CA GLY A 141 -13.53 16.51 11.85
C GLY A 141 -12.60 15.32 11.98
N ALA A 142 -11.41 15.55 12.52
CA ALA A 142 -10.42 14.51 12.75
C ALA A 142 -9.75 14.67 14.12
N SER A 143 -9.20 13.58 14.64
CA SER A 143 -8.31 13.58 15.81
C SER A 143 -7.17 12.58 15.63
N ILE A 144 -6.08 12.81 16.36
CA ILE A 144 -4.94 11.88 16.47
C ILE A 144 -4.61 11.66 17.94
N ALA A 145 -4.22 10.45 18.30
CA ALA A 145 -3.86 10.06 19.66
C ALA A 145 -2.78 8.97 19.67
N ARG A 146 -2.14 8.76 20.82
CA ARG A 146 -1.26 7.59 21.03
C ARG A 146 -2.14 6.35 21.26
N THR A 147 -1.87 5.26 20.56
CA THR A 147 -2.65 4.02 20.72
C THR A 147 -2.42 3.41 22.12
N ALA A 148 -3.47 2.83 22.70
CA ALA A 148 -3.38 2.03 23.92
C ALA A 148 -3.51 0.53 23.60
N ARG A 149 -4.65 0.10 23.07
CA ARG A 149 -4.91 -1.29 22.63
C ARG A 149 -6.12 -1.33 21.70
N GLY A 150 -5.97 -1.89 20.51
CA GLY A 150 -7.03 -1.91 19.49
C GLY A 150 -7.59 -0.51 19.24
N ALA A 151 -8.92 -0.36 19.26
CA ALA A 151 -9.56 0.95 19.12
C ALA A 151 -9.38 1.90 20.32
N SER A 152 -8.82 1.47 21.46
CA SER A 152 -8.61 2.35 22.62
C SER A 152 -7.34 3.18 22.48
N VAL A 153 -7.40 4.45 22.90
CA VAL A 153 -6.30 5.42 22.85
C VAL A 153 -5.92 5.91 24.24
N ARG A 154 -4.67 6.35 24.43
CA ARG A 154 -4.17 6.74 25.75
C ARG A 154 -4.88 8.01 26.25
N PRO A 155 -5.46 8.02 27.47
CA PRO A 155 -6.05 9.21 28.06
C PRO A 155 -5.09 10.41 28.03
N GLY A 156 -5.63 11.61 27.80
CA GLY A 156 -4.83 12.85 27.69
C GLY A 156 -3.99 12.99 26.40
N SER A 157 -3.88 11.95 25.56
CA SER A 157 -3.13 12.02 24.29
C SER A 157 -3.96 12.46 23.08
N VAL A 158 -5.30 12.48 23.19
CA VAL A 158 -6.18 12.89 22.09
C VAL A 158 -5.92 14.35 21.72
N ARG A 159 -5.75 14.60 20.43
CA ARG A 159 -5.61 15.93 19.83
C ARG A 159 -6.61 16.07 18.71
N ALA A 160 -7.51 17.06 18.81
CA ALA A 160 -8.32 17.47 17.68
C ALA A 160 -7.40 18.06 16.60
N LEU A 161 -7.65 17.71 15.35
CA LEU A 161 -6.93 18.24 14.20
C LEU A 161 -7.71 19.40 13.58
N THR A 162 -6.98 20.33 12.98
CA THR A 162 -7.52 21.43 12.18
C THR A 162 -6.91 21.42 10.79
N PHE A 163 -7.56 22.09 9.84
CA PHE A 163 -7.16 22.22 8.45
C PHE A 163 -7.32 23.69 8.06
N GLY A 164 -6.22 24.42 7.91
CA GLY A 164 -6.28 25.88 7.71
C GLY A 164 -7.00 26.58 8.87
N HIS A 165 -6.76 26.14 10.10
CA HIS A 165 -7.43 26.53 11.35
C HIS A 165 -8.91 26.14 11.47
N GLY A 166 -9.54 25.56 10.45
CA GLY A 166 -10.90 25.01 10.51
C GLY A 166 -10.95 23.62 11.18
N ARG A 167 -12.03 23.31 11.93
CA ARG A 167 -12.24 21.98 12.55
C ARG A 167 -12.76 20.89 11.60
N SER A 168 -13.09 21.27 10.36
CA SER A 168 -13.63 20.43 9.29
C SER A 168 -12.98 20.84 7.98
N ALA A 169 -12.96 19.94 6.99
CA ALA A 169 -12.41 20.21 5.68
C ALA A 169 -13.25 19.61 4.55
N THR A 170 -13.07 20.15 3.36
CA THR A 170 -13.55 19.55 2.10
C THR A 170 -12.34 19.30 1.22
N ILE A 171 -12.09 18.04 0.85
CA ILE A 171 -11.04 17.66 -0.09
C ILE A 171 -11.68 17.52 -1.47
N PRO A 172 -11.20 18.22 -2.52
CA PRO A 172 -11.75 18.07 -3.88
C PRO A 172 -11.74 16.62 -4.38
N ALA A 173 -12.56 16.32 -5.39
CA ALA A 173 -12.42 15.09 -6.16
C ALA A 173 -11.01 14.99 -6.76
N GLY A 174 -10.35 13.85 -6.61
CA GLY A 174 -8.94 13.67 -6.99
C GLY A 174 -7.91 14.44 -6.15
N GLY A 175 -8.33 15.14 -5.09
CA GLY A 175 -7.49 16.01 -4.27
C GLY A 175 -6.86 15.34 -3.04
N GLU A 176 -5.88 16.02 -2.46
CA GLU A 176 -5.19 15.64 -1.22
C GLU A 176 -5.12 16.85 -0.27
N LEU A 177 -5.05 16.60 1.04
CA LEU A 177 -5.04 17.64 2.07
C LEU A 177 -4.23 17.20 3.29
N ARG A 178 -3.33 18.08 3.75
CA ARG A 178 -2.61 17.92 5.02
C ARG A 178 -3.28 18.71 6.14
N SER A 179 -3.33 18.15 7.34
CA SER A 179 -3.78 18.89 8.53
C SER A 179 -2.75 19.93 8.96
N ASP A 180 -3.19 20.88 9.78
CA ASP A 180 -2.29 21.72 10.56
C ASP A 180 -1.49 20.82 11.54
N GLY A 181 -0.27 21.25 11.90
CA GLY A 181 0.58 20.50 12.81
C GLY A 181 0.19 20.66 14.27
N VAL A 182 -0.18 19.57 14.96
CA VAL A 182 -0.58 19.58 16.37
C VAL A 182 0.54 19.09 17.29
N GLY A 183 0.56 19.58 18.54
CA GLY A 183 1.51 19.14 19.56
C GLY A 183 1.18 17.75 20.11
N LEU A 184 1.98 16.75 19.74
CA LEU A 184 1.87 15.37 20.18
C LEU A 184 3.28 14.75 20.20
N THR A 185 3.77 14.41 21.39
CA THR A 185 5.06 13.72 21.54
C THR A 185 4.89 12.22 21.38
N VAL A 186 5.68 11.64 20.48
CA VAL A 186 5.59 10.26 19.99
C VAL A 186 7.00 9.67 19.91
N GLY A 187 7.19 8.45 20.42
CA GLY A 187 8.45 7.71 20.26
C GLY A 187 8.61 7.13 18.85
N ALA A 188 9.84 6.79 18.45
CA ALA A 188 10.02 5.92 17.29
C ALA A 188 9.36 4.56 17.56
N LEU A 189 8.78 3.94 16.52
CA LEU A 189 8.06 2.67 16.58
C LEU A 189 6.79 2.69 17.48
N GLU A 190 6.30 3.87 17.86
CA GLU A 190 5.05 3.98 18.62
C GLU A 190 3.83 3.95 17.68
N SER A 191 2.74 3.30 18.13
CA SER A 191 1.49 3.30 17.41
C SER A 191 0.67 4.57 17.67
N LEU A 192 0.15 5.13 16.58
CA LEU A 192 -0.78 6.25 16.57
C LEU A 192 -2.13 5.80 16.04
N THR A 193 -3.17 6.45 16.55
CA THR A 193 -4.55 6.22 16.16
C THR A 193 -5.11 7.50 15.57
N VAL A 194 -5.41 7.48 14.28
CA VAL A 194 -6.10 8.57 13.57
C VAL A 194 -7.58 8.26 13.56
N THR A 195 -8.42 9.22 13.91
CA THR A 195 -9.89 9.08 13.92
C THR A 195 -10.51 10.16 13.05
N LEU A 196 -11.34 9.76 12.07
CA LEU A 196 -12.04 10.64 11.13
C LEU A 196 -13.55 10.53 11.37
N TYR A 197 -14.25 11.66 11.46
CA TYR A 197 -15.72 11.70 11.46
C TYR A 197 -16.25 12.14 10.09
N LEU A 198 -17.07 11.28 9.49
CA LEU A 198 -17.62 11.37 8.15
C LEU A 198 -19.15 11.50 8.27
N ASP A 199 -19.61 12.73 8.43
CA ASP A 199 -21.00 13.10 8.71
C ASP A 199 -21.91 12.93 7.49
N ALA A 200 -21.46 13.44 6.34
CA ALA A 200 -22.15 13.33 5.06
C ALA A 200 -21.79 12.01 4.35
N PRO A 201 -22.66 11.50 3.44
CA PRO A 201 -22.31 10.37 2.57
C PRO A 201 -21.04 10.68 1.78
N THR A 202 -20.03 9.82 1.87
CA THR A 202 -18.78 10.00 1.13
C THR A 202 -18.84 9.49 -0.30
N GLY A 203 -19.76 8.56 -0.61
CA GLY A 203 -19.63 7.69 -1.77
C GLY A 203 -18.43 6.74 -1.63
N PRO A 204 -18.06 6.03 -2.71
CA PRO A 204 -16.93 5.10 -2.70
C PRO A 204 -15.62 5.76 -2.22
N ALA A 205 -14.92 5.09 -1.30
CA ALA A 205 -13.77 5.63 -0.59
C ALA A 205 -12.44 5.32 -1.27
N THR A 206 -11.61 6.36 -1.44
CA THR A 206 -10.17 6.18 -1.62
C THR A 206 -9.62 5.46 -0.38
N PHE A 207 -8.92 4.35 -0.59
CA PHE A 207 -8.52 3.46 0.49
C PHE A 207 -7.16 2.82 0.18
N HIS A 208 -6.60 2.07 1.12
CA HIS A 208 -5.47 1.18 0.91
C HIS A 208 -5.88 -0.20 1.38
N ALA A 209 -5.81 -1.19 0.50
CA ALA A 209 -6.54 -2.45 0.63
C ALA A 209 -5.96 -3.36 1.72
N LEU A 210 -4.64 -3.54 1.74
CA LEU A 210 -3.94 -4.55 2.53
C LEU A 210 -3.23 -3.93 3.74
N ALA A 211 -3.99 -3.23 4.59
CA ALA A 211 -3.38 -2.52 5.72
C ALA A 211 -2.61 -3.43 6.68
N MET A 212 -2.92 -4.73 6.77
CA MET A 212 -2.39 -5.69 7.77
C MET A 212 -2.43 -5.17 9.22
N ALA A 213 -3.33 -4.22 9.45
CA ALA A 213 -3.62 -3.54 10.71
C ALA A 213 -5.14 -3.32 10.78
N THR A 214 -5.70 -3.40 11.97
CA THR A 214 -7.14 -3.31 12.17
C THR A 214 -7.59 -1.85 12.22
N SER A 215 -8.43 -1.48 11.26
CA SER A 215 -9.26 -0.27 11.29
C SER A 215 -10.63 -0.60 11.87
N TYR A 216 -11.23 0.38 12.53
CA TYR A 216 -12.48 0.25 13.27
C TYR A 216 -13.52 1.27 12.81
N ARG A 217 -14.81 0.92 12.93
CA ARG A 217 -15.94 1.81 12.61
C ARG A 217 -16.96 1.86 13.74
N ALA A 218 -17.52 3.05 13.93
CA ALA A 218 -18.62 3.35 14.85
C ALA A 218 -19.65 4.26 14.16
N ALA A 219 -20.91 4.22 14.56
CA ALA A 219 -21.95 5.15 14.10
C ALA A 219 -21.99 6.40 15.00
N GLY A 220 -22.12 7.59 14.42
CA GLY A 220 -22.03 8.87 15.15
C GLY A 220 -20.59 9.40 15.27
N ASP A 221 -20.43 10.54 15.97
CA ASP A 221 -19.15 11.21 16.21
C ASP A 221 -18.49 10.70 17.51
N HIS A 222 -17.50 9.83 17.35
CA HIS A 222 -16.72 9.21 18.43
C HIS A 222 -15.25 9.67 18.41
N ARG A 223 -14.95 10.84 17.81
CA ARG A 223 -13.56 11.32 17.64
C ARG A 223 -12.85 11.69 18.96
N SER A 224 -13.61 11.90 20.03
CA SER A 224 -13.11 12.18 21.39
C SER A 224 -12.89 10.94 22.25
N ASP A 225 -13.47 9.80 21.87
CA ASP A 225 -13.63 8.65 22.75
C ASP A 225 -12.29 7.96 23.02
N THR A 226 -11.93 7.80 24.28
CA THR A 226 -10.68 7.12 24.67
C THR A 226 -10.82 5.59 24.64
N GLY A 227 -12.02 5.07 24.87
CA GLY A 227 -12.33 3.63 24.86
C GLY A 227 -12.69 3.06 23.49
N ALA A 228 -12.83 1.75 23.44
CA ALA A 228 -13.19 0.98 22.24
C ALA A 228 -14.69 0.66 22.11
N ALA A 229 -15.53 0.96 23.11
CA ALA A 229 -16.89 0.38 23.22
C ALA A 229 -17.83 0.69 22.05
N ALA A 230 -17.71 1.86 21.40
CA ALA A 230 -18.50 2.23 20.23
C ALA A 230 -18.03 1.56 18.92
N PHE A 231 -16.80 1.03 18.90
CA PHE A 231 -16.10 0.54 17.72
C PHE A 231 -16.33 -0.96 17.51
N ALA A 232 -17.56 -1.32 17.19
CA ALA A 232 -18.01 -2.71 17.05
C ALA A 232 -17.63 -3.38 15.72
N GLU A 233 -17.34 -2.60 14.68
CA GLU A 233 -17.02 -3.12 13.34
C GLU A 233 -15.53 -2.96 13.01
N THR A 234 -14.96 -3.91 12.28
CA THR A 234 -13.55 -3.91 11.88
C THR A 234 -13.33 -4.17 10.38
N SER A 235 -12.22 -3.68 9.85
CA SER A 235 -11.66 -4.08 8.55
C SER A 235 -10.14 -4.03 8.57
N ARG A 236 -9.47 -4.62 7.57
CA ARG A 236 -8.01 -4.63 7.43
C ARG A 236 -7.52 -3.72 6.31
N SER A 237 -8.12 -2.54 6.21
CA SER A 237 -7.82 -1.52 5.21
C SER A 237 -7.74 -0.13 5.86
N TRP A 238 -6.98 0.78 5.28
CA TRP A 238 -6.98 2.20 5.66
C TRP A 238 -7.87 2.98 4.68
N TYR A 239 -8.56 4.02 5.14
CA TYR A 239 -9.52 4.80 4.36
C TYR A 239 -9.17 6.27 4.44
N TYR A 240 -8.99 6.90 3.27
CA TYR A 240 -8.57 8.29 3.08
C TYR A 240 -7.25 8.72 3.74
N LEU A 241 -6.63 7.92 4.60
CA LEU A 241 -5.37 8.24 5.28
C LEU A 241 -4.19 7.79 4.42
N SER A 242 -3.46 8.72 3.80
CA SER A 242 -2.27 8.43 2.98
C SER A 242 -0.97 8.58 3.77
N GLY A 243 -0.92 9.46 4.78
CA GLY A 243 0.32 9.72 5.51
C GLY A 243 0.15 10.29 6.92
N ILE A 244 1.20 10.15 7.72
CA ILE A 244 1.43 10.90 8.94
C ILE A 244 2.82 11.51 8.84
N GLU A 245 2.93 12.82 9.03
CA GLU A 245 4.22 13.50 9.12
C GLU A 245 4.52 13.94 10.55
N LEU A 246 5.79 13.89 10.92
CA LEU A 246 6.29 14.27 12.24
C LEU A 246 7.30 15.41 12.14
N SER A 247 7.33 16.28 13.14
CA SER A 247 8.35 17.32 13.30
C SER A 247 8.79 17.47 14.76
N GLY A 248 9.90 18.19 14.96
CA GLY A 248 10.67 18.18 16.21
C GLY A 248 11.67 17.02 16.24
N GLY A 249 12.87 17.26 16.78
CA GLY A 249 14.03 16.36 16.70
C GLY A 249 15.05 16.74 15.61
N ARG A 250 16.24 16.12 15.64
CA ARG A 250 17.28 16.28 14.60
C ARG A 250 17.04 15.25 13.50
N ALA A 251 16.39 15.66 12.41
CA ALA A 251 16.32 14.89 11.17
C ALA A 251 17.40 15.37 10.21
N ALA A 252 18.10 14.45 9.52
CA ALA A 252 18.95 14.86 8.42
C ALA A 252 18.09 15.27 7.21
N HIS A 253 18.70 16.01 6.29
CA HIS A 253 18.05 16.37 5.03
C HIS A 253 18.12 15.18 4.07
N ARG A 254 17.00 14.82 3.43
CA ARG A 254 16.88 13.63 2.56
C ARG A 254 17.23 12.34 3.30
N ASP A 255 16.51 12.10 4.37
CA ASP A 255 16.81 11.03 5.35
C ASP A 255 15.72 9.95 5.41
N ALA A 256 14.63 10.11 4.64
CA ALA A 256 13.56 9.11 4.54
C ALA A 256 13.85 8.09 3.44
N VAL A 257 13.55 6.83 3.77
CA VAL A 257 13.60 5.66 2.90
C VAL A 257 12.17 5.25 2.55
N VAL A 258 11.84 5.19 1.27
CA VAL A 258 10.56 4.65 0.80
C VAL A 258 10.79 3.23 0.29
N THR A 259 9.93 2.29 0.68
CA THR A 259 9.91 0.93 0.12
C THR A 259 8.77 0.86 -0.89
N PHE A 260 9.11 0.72 -2.17
CA PHE A 260 8.17 0.77 -3.28
C PHE A 260 8.06 -0.60 -3.96
N GLY A 261 6.83 -1.09 -4.16
CA GLY A 261 6.64 -2.39 -4.77
C GLY A 261 5.22 -2.95 -4.70
N ASP A 262 5.14 -4.26 -4.88
CA ASP A 262 3.90 -5.05 -4.88
C ASP A 262 3.51 -5.59 -3.47
N SER A 263 2.77 -6.71 -3.41
CA SER A 263 2.31 -7.40 -2.20
C SER A 263 3.43 -7.82 -1.26
N ILE A 264 4.62 -8.09 -1.80
CA ILE A 264 5.80 -8.44 -1.00
C ILE A 264 6.30 -7.20 -0.24
N THR A 265 6.16 -6.00 -0.82
CA THR A 265 6.48 -4.74 -0.12
C THR A 265 5.34 -4.27 0.77
N ASP A 266 4.10 -4.43 0.33
CA ASP A 266 2.88 -4.12 1.09
C ASP A 266 2.80 -4.95 2.40
N GLY A 267 3.28 -6.19 2.37
CA GLY A 267 3.45 -7.04 3.55
C GLY A 267 2.43 -8.17 3.68
N TYR A 268 1.96 -8.70 2.55
CA TYR A 268 1.03 -9.85 2.52
C TYR A 268 1.56 -11.03 3.32
N GLY A 269 0.69 -11.69 4.10
CA GLY A 269 1.09 -12.85 4.90
C GLY A 269 1.83 -12.52 6.20
N SER A 270 2.18 -11.25 6.46
CA SER A 270 2.64 -10.83 7.79
C SER A 270 1.54 -11.02 8.86
N THR A 271 1.91 -11.18 10.13
CA THR A 271 0.91 -11.30 11.20
C THR A 271 0.13 -9.99 11.37
N PRO A 272 -1.21 -9.98 11.25
CA PRO A 272 -2.02 -8.78 11.43
C PRO A 272 -1.81 -8.11 12.79
N ASP A 273 -1.82 -6.77 12.80
CA ASP A 273 -1.56 -5.92 13.97
C ASP A 273 -0.16 -6.06 14.63
N ALA A 274 0.67 -6.99 14.18
CA ALA A 274 2.00 -7.23 14.76
C ALA A 274 3.10 -6.31 14.21
N ASN A 275 2.85 -5.63 13.08
CA ASN A 275 3.82 -4.74 12.41
C ASN A 275 5.13 -5.47 12.04
N ARG A 276 5.02 -6.53 11.24
CA ARG A 276 6.12 -7.46 10.89
C ARG A 276 6.43 -7.55 9.40
N ARG A 277 6.07 -6.51 8.65
CA ARG A 277 6.42 -6.32 7.23
C ARG A 277 7.93 -6.01 7.13
N TYR A 278 8.60 -6.17 5.99
CA TYR A 278 10.01 -5.78 5.92
C TYR A 278 10.28 -4.28 6.18
N PRO A 279 9.40 -3.32 5.78
CA PRO A 279 9.61 -1.90 6.09
C PRO A 279 9.53 -1.61 7.60
N ASP A 280 8.66 -2.33 8.32
CA ASP A 280 8.59 -2.30 9.78
C ASP A 280 9.89 -2.80 10.44
N ALA A 281 10.39 -3.95 9.99
CA ALA A 281 11.63 -4.53 10.49
C ALA A 281 12.87 -3.68 10.12
N LEU A 282 12.84 -2.97 9.00
CA LEU A 282 13.86 -1.99 8.63
C LEU A 282 13.83 -0.76 9.56
N ALA A 283 12.64 -0.24 9.90
CA ALA A 283 12.50 0.82 10.90
C ALA A 283 13.02 0.38 12.28
N GLU A 284 12.77 -0.88 12.67
CA GLU A 284 13.32 -1.49 13.90
C GLU A 284 14.85 -1.55 13.89
N ARG A 285 15.47 -1.94 12.77
CA ARG A 285 16.93 -1.93 12.62
C ARG A 285 17.50 -0.52 12.76
N PHE A 286 16.92 0.50 12.12
CA PHE A 286 17.35 1.88 12.32
C PHE A 286 17.19 2.36 13.77
N ALA A 287 16.07 2.04 14.43
CA ALA A 287 15.86 2.40 15.83
C ALA A 287 16.88 1.73 16.77
N ALA A 288 17.27 0.48 16.51
CA ALA A 288 18.27 -0.25 17.29
C ALA A 288 19.68 0.39 17.24
N THR A 289 20.01 1.15 16.19
CA THR A 289 21.27 1.94 16.13
C THR A 289 21.26 3.21 16.98
N GLY A 290 20.13 3.56 17.60
CA GLY A 290 19.90 4.87 18.23
C GLY A 290 19.64 6.01 17.22
N ARG A 291 19.60 5.71 15.91
CA ARG A 291 19.37 6.68 14.83
C ARG A 291 18.12 6.31 14.02
N SER A 292 16.94 6.42 14.65
CA SER A 292 15.66 6.14 13.98
C SER A 292 15.44 7.04 12.75
N ARG A 293 15.27 6.43 11.58
CA ARG A 293 14.96 7.11 10.31
C ARG A 293 13.49 6.94 9.93
N SER A 294 13.04 7.79 9.02
CA SER A 294 11.74 7.63 8.36
C SER A 294 11.82 6.46 7.37
N VAL A 295 11.01 5.43 7.61
CA VAL A 295 10.74 4.33 6.65
C VAL A 295 9.25 4.36 6.31
N LEU A 296 8.93 4.40 5.02
CA LEU A 296 7.58 4.61 4.47
C LEU A 296 7.23 3.48 3.51
N ASN A 297 6.00 2.96 3.59
CA ASN A 297 5.57 1.84 2.74
C ASN A 297 4.69 2.30 1.57
N ALA A 298 5.23 2.18 0.36
CA ALA A 298 4.54 2.42 -0.91
C ALA A 298 4.25 1.09 -1.66
N GLY A 299 4.06 0.02 -0.91
CA GLY A 299 3.56 -1.26 -1.41
C GLY A 299 2.09 -1.16 -1.86
N ILE A 300 1.74 -1.88 -2.93
CA ILE A 300 0.34 -2.19 -3.27
C ILE A 300 0.24 -3.66 -3.67
N SER A 301 -0.56 -4.44 -2.94
CA SER A 301 -0.79 -5.85 -3.23
C SER A 301 -1.33 -6.07 -4.65
N GLY A 302 -0.61 -6.89 -5.43
CA GLY A 302 -0.95 -7.21 -6.82
C GLY A 302 -0.56 -6.14 -7.86
N ASN A 303 0.16 -5.08 -7.46
CA ASN A 303 0.63 -4.07 -8.41
C ASN A 303 1.56 -4.67 -9.46
N GLN A 304 1.62 -4.00 -10.61
CA GLN A 304 2.52 -4.31 -11.71
C GLN A 304 3.31 -3.06 -12.08
N LEU A 305 4.56 -3.24 -12.46
CA LEU A 305 5.44 -2.17 -12.92
C LEU A 305 4.90 -1.50 -14.20
N THR A 306 4.36 -2.30 -15.13
CA THR A 306 4.07 -1.87 -16.51
C THR A 306 2.58 -1.75 -16.85
N ASN A 307 1.67 -2.39 -16.10
CA ASN A 307 0.23 -2.44 -16.40
C ASN A 307 -0.64 -1.93 -15.24
N ASP A 308 -1.67 -1.16 -15.56
CA ASP A 308 -2.69 -0.78 -14.57
C ASP A 308 -3.50 -2.04 -14.22
N THR A 309 -3.69 -2.31 -12.92
CA THR A 309 -4.33 -3.54 -12.47
C THR A 309 -5.58 -3.24 -11.66
N SER A 310 -6.74 -3.73 -12.13
CA SER A 310 -8.02 -3.52 -11.42
C SER A 310 -7.93 -4.01 -9.97
N GLY A 311 -8.36 -3.18 -9.02
CA GLY A 311 -8.20 -3.40 -7.59
C GLY A 311 -6.77 -3.25 -7.03
N SER A 312 -5.73 -3.32 -7.87
CA SER A 312 -4.30 -3.27 -7.47
C SER A 312 -3.57 -2.01 -7.97
N GLY A 313 -4.31 -0.97 -8.36
CA GLY A 313 -3.81 0.39 -8.58
C GLY A 313 -3.29 0.71 -9.99
N GLU A 314 -2.91 1.99 -10.16
CA GLU A 314 -2.11 2.47 -11.29
C GLU A 314 -0.77 1.70 -11.35
N LYS A 315 -0.24 1.49 -12.55
CA LYS A 315 1.07 0.84 -12.75
C LYS A 315 2.19 1.56 -12.01
N GLY A 316 3.21 0.81 -11.58
CA GLY A 316 4.35 1.29 -10.82
C GLY A 316 4.95 2.58 -11.40
N VAL A 317 5.29 2.60 -12.69
CA VAL A 317 5.88 3.78 -13.36
C VAL A 317 5.01 5.03 -13.37
N ALA A 318 3.68 4.90 -13.22
CA ALA A 318 2.74 6.03 -13.20
C ALA A 318 2.51 6.57 -11.78
N ARG A 319 2.42 5.68 -10.78
CA ARG A 319 2.23 6.07 -9.37
C ARG A 319 3.52 6.52 -8.68
N PHE A 320 4.69 6.08 -9.14
CA PHE A 320 5.99 6.30 -8.49
C PHE A 320 6.24 7.74 -8.03
N ARG A 321 5.95 8.74 -8.87
CA ARG A 321 6.09 10.14 -8.45
C ARG A 321 5.23 10.47 -7.22
N LYS A 322 3.95 10.10 -7.24
CA LYS A 322 2.96 10.43 -6.20
C LYS A 322 3.26 9.69 -4.89
N ASP A 323 3.73 8.45 -5.00
CA ASP A 323 3.90 7.51 -3.89
C ASP A 323 5.33 7.49 -3.32
N VAL A 324 6.30 8.10 -4.01
CA VAL A 324 7.72 8.12 -3.61
C VAL A 324 8.34 9.51 -3.66
N LEU A 325 8.16 10.26 -4.74
CA LEU A 325 8.97 11.47 -5.00
C LEU A 325 8.38 12.76 -4.45
N ASP A 326 7.06 12.78 -4.22
CA ASP A 326 6.36 13.89 -3.58
C ASP A 326 6.21 13.66 -2.04
N GLU A 327 6.83 12.59 -1.49
CA GLU A 327 6.93 12.26 -0.06
C GLU A 327 7.89 13.17 0.73
N SER A 328 7.56 13.40 2.01
CA SER A 328 8.28 14.37 2.85
C SER A 328 9.66 13.86 3.31
N ASN A 329 10.71 14.54 2.83
CA ASN A 329 12.13 14.31 3.15
C ASN A 329 12.73 13.01 2.56
N VAL A 330 12.15 12.50 1.46
CA VAL A 330 12.69 11.33 0.72
C VAL A 330 14.14 11.56 0.25
N GLY A 331 15.01 10.62 0.59
CA GLY A 331 16.39 10.55 0.13
C GLY A 331 16.69 9.30 -0.67
N THR A 332 16.06 8.18 -0.31
CA THR A 332 16.32 6.87 -0.91
C THR A 332 15.01 6.12 -1.14
N VAL A 333 14.93 5.33 -2.21
CA VAL A 333 13.87 4.37 -2.47
C VAL A 333 14.45 2.98 -2.71
N ILE A 334 13.83 1.96 -2.11
CA ILE A 334 14.08 0.55 -2.40
C ILE A 334 12.96 0.10 -3.34
N VAL A 335 13.30 -0.43 -4.52
CA VAL A 335 12.34 -0.85 -5.53
C VAL A 335 12.31 -2.38 -5.64
N LEU A 336 11.17 -2.98 -5.31
CA LEU A 336 10.88 -4.41 -5.44
C LEU A 336 9.54 -4.58 -6.19
N GLU A 337 9.60 -4.61 -7.52
CA GLU A 337 8.42 -4.59 -8.39
C GLU A 337 8.69 -5.39 -9.68
N GLY A 338 7.72 -6.19 -10.12
CA GLY A 338 7.78 -6.90 -11.41
C GLY A 338 7.42 -8.39 -11.37
N ILE A 339 7.29 -9.01 -10.20
CA ILE A 339 6.93 -10.44 -10.11
C ILE A 339 5.50 -10.70 -10.59
N ASN A 340 4.59 -9.73 -10.38
CA ASN A 340 3.22 -9.81 -10.88
C ASN A 340 3.12 -9.57 -12.39
N ASP A 341 3.94 -8.69 -12.98
CA ASP A 341 4.02 -8.56 -14.44
C ASP A 341 4.43 -9.90 -15.07
N ILE A 342 5.44 -10.57 -14.50
CA ILE A 342 5.84 -11.92 -14.91
C ILE A 342 4.67 -12.89 -14.73
N GLY A 343 4.21 -13.12 -13.50
CA GLY A 343 3.20 -14.14 -13.21
C GLY A 343 1.86 -13.94 -13.91
N ALA A 344 1.37 -12.70 -14.04
CA ALA A 344 0.13 -12.41 -14.74
C ALA A 344 0.26 -12.57 -16.27
N SER A 345 1.43 -12.27 -16.84
CA SER A 345 1.75 -12.53 -18.26
C SER A 345 1.95 -14.02 -18.59
N GLU A 346 2.34 -14.83 -17.61
CA GLU A 346 2.35 -16.29 -17.75
C GLU A 346 0.92 -16.85 -17.69
N ARG A 347 0.07 -16.35 -16.78
CA ARG A 347 -1.35 -16.75 -16.72
C ARG A 347 -2.09 -16.47 -18.04
N SER A 348 -1.90 -15.32 -18.69
CA SER A 348 -2.62 -14.96 -19.94
C SER A 348 -2.26 -15.78 -21.17
N ILE A 349 -1.19 -16.57 -21.09
CA ILE A 349 -0.83 -17.55 -22.12
C ILE A 349 -1.45 -18.94 -21.83
N THR A 350 -2.09 -19.09 -20.67
CA THR A 350 -2.79 -20.32 -20.24
C THR A 350 -4.28 -20.14 -19.96
N SER A 351 -4.78 -18.90 -19.86
CA SER A 351 -6.19 -18.54 -19.63
C SER A 351 -6.49 -17.12 -20.14
N ASP A 352 -7.76 -16.70 -20.13
CA ASP A 352 -8.21 -15.34 -20.50
C ASP A 352 -7.84 -14.26 -19.45
N SER A 353 -6.60 -14.26 -18.94
CA SER A 353 -6.07 -13.22 -18.05
C SER A 353 -5.85 -11.92 -18.82
N LEU A 354 -6.24 -10.80 -18.22
CA LEU A 354 -6.26 -9.46 -18.82
C LEU A 354 -4.86 -8.81 -18.98
N THR A 355 -3.79 -9.42 -18.45
CA THR A 355 -2.42 -8.88 -18.57
C THR A 355 -1.76 -9.40 -19.85
N PRO A 356 -1.27 -8.54 -20.77
CA PRO A 356 -0.58 -9.00 -21.98
C PRO A 356 0.76 -9.70 -21.67
N GLU A 357 1.40 -10.28 -22.70
CA GLU A 357 2.78 -10.78 -22.55
C GLU A 357 3.71 -9.63 -22.16
N VAL A 358 4.47 -9.79 -21.07
CA VAL A 358 5.46 -8.82 -20.62
C VAL A 358 6.85 -9.45 -20.72
N SER A 359 7.65 -8.91 -21.65
CA SER A 359 9.03 -9.33 -21.86
C SER A 359 9.99 -8.69 -20.86
N VAL A 360 11.14 -9.34 -20.61
CA VAL A 360 12.22 -8.82 -19.74
C VAL A 360 12.67 -7.41 -20.17
N ARG A 361 12.65 -7.11 -21.49
CA ARG A 361 12.99 -5.76 -21.98
C ARG A 361 11.99 -4.69 -21.55
N GLN A 362 10.70 -5.00 -21.44
CA GLN A 362 9.69 -4.08 -20.91
C GLN A 362 9.87 -3.87 -19.40
N LEU A 363 10.20 -4.92 -18.65
CA LEU A 363 10.51 -4.82 -17.22
C LEU A 363 11.74 -3.93 -16.97
N ILE A 364 12.84 -4.18 -17.69
CA ILE A 364 14.05 -3.35 -17.64
C ILE A 364 13.76 -1.89 -18.03
N ALA A 365 12.94 -1.65 -19.07
CA ALA A 365 12.55 -0.31 -19.46
C ALA A 365 11.72 0.40 -18.37
N GLY A 366 10.82 -0.33 -17.69
CA GLY A 366 10.08 0.18 -16.53
C GLY A 366 11.00 0.53 -15.36
N GLN A 367 11.94 -0.35 -15.01
CA GLN A 367 12.92 -0.12 -13.94
C GLN A 367 13.80 1.11 -14.23
N ARG A 368 14.28 1.25 -15.48
CA ARG A 368 15.01 2.44 -15.95
C ARG A 368 14.20 3.73 -15.84
N GLU A 369 12.90 3.67 -16.08
CA GLU A 369 12.01 4.83 -15.92
C GLU A 369 11.87 5.23 -14.43
N LEU A 370 11.81 4.28 -13.50
CA LEU A 370 11.83 4.57 -12.05
C LEU A 370 13.16 5.22 -11.64
N ILE A 371 14.30 4.66 -12.09
CA ILE A 371 15.64 5.21 -11.86
C ILE A 371 15.72 6.67 -12.35
N ARG A 372 15.32 6.90 -13.60
CA ARG A 372 15.31 8.24 -14.22
C ARG A 372 14.41 9.23 -13.46
N GLN A 373 13.23 8.82 -13.01
CA GLN A 373 12.34 9.66 -12.22
C GLN A 373 12.97 10.03 -10.86
N ALA A 374 13.55 9.06 -10.15
CA ALA A 374 14.19 9.29 -8.84
C ALA A 374 15.44 10.18 -8.93
N HIS A 375 16.35 9.89 -9.87
CA HIS A 375 17.54 10.70 -10.11
C HIS A 375 17.19 12.14 -10.50
N SER A 376 16.11 12.36 -11.26
CA SER A 376 15.61 13.72 -11.58
C SER A 376 15.19 14.54 -10.35
N ARG A 377 14.96 13.89 -9.20
CA ARG A 377 14.65 14.51 -7.91
C ARG A 377 15.78 14.37 -6.89
N GLY A 378 16.95 13.85 -7.27
CA GLY A 378 18.08 13.59 -6.36
C GLY A 378 17.74 12.57 -5.27
N VAL A 379 16.97 11.54 -5.62
CA VAL A 379 16.64 10.39 -4.76
C VAL A 379 17.48 9.19 -5.21
N LYS A 380 18.15 8.53 -4.27
CA LYS A 380 18.92 7.31 -4.48
C LYS A 380 17.99 6.12 -4.73
N VAL A 381 18.34 5.22 -5.66
CA VAL A 381 17.53 4.03 -5.98
C VAL A 381 18.32 2.76 -5.69
N ILE A 382 17.77 1.94 -4.81
CA ILE A 382 18.26 0.59 -4.51
C ILE A 382 17.38 -0.41 -5.25
N GLY A 383 17.96 -1.15 -6.19
CA GLY A 383 17.26 -2.22 -6.90
C GLY A 383 17.21 -3.48 -6.04
N ALA A 384 16.02 -3.93 -5.66
CA ALA A 384 15.86 -5.21 -5.00
C ALA A 384 15.58 -6.29 -6.05
N THR A 385 16.34 -7.38 -6.02
CA THR A 385 16.07 -8.55 -6.86
C THR A 385 14.71 -9.14 -6.49
N LEU A 386 13.92 -9.58 -7.47
CA LEU A 386 12.68 -10.32 -7.23
C LEU A 386 12.99 -11.58 -6.42
N THR A 387 12.14 -11.91 -5.44
CA THR A 387 12.30 -13.10 -4.58
C THR A 387 12.10 -14.39 -5.37
N PRO A 388 12.53 -15.55 -4.87
CA PRO A 388 12.23 -16.82 -5.53
C PRO A 388 10.72 -17.11 -5.50
N PHE A 389 10.18 -17.85 -6.47
CA PHE A 389 8.72 -18.10 -6.56
C PHE A 389 8.31 -19.51 -7.06
N LYS A 390 9.23 -20.47 -7.05
CA LYS A 390 9.00 -21.82 -7.56
C LYS A 390 7.99 -22.60 -6.73
N GLY A 391 6.84 -22.86 -7.34
CA GLY A 391 5.67 -23.47 -6.71
C GLY A 391 4.48 -22.51 -6.56
N ALA A 392 4.68 -21.20 -6.77
CA ALA A 392 3.60 -20.23 -6.73
C ALA A 392 2.52 -20.54 -7.77
N SER A 393 1.28 -20.11 -7.51
CA SER A 393 0.12 -20.36 -8.39
C SER A 393 0.24 -19.84 -9.84
N TYR A 394 1.23 -18.99 -10.13
CA TYR A 394 1.57 -18.50 -11.47
C TYR A 394 3.00 -18.83 -11.93
N TYR A 395 3.66 -19.78 -11.26
CA TYR A 395 4.99 -20.23 -11.65
C TYR A 395 4.97 -20.97 -12.99
N THR A 396 5.90 -20.61 -13.87
CA THR A 396 6.29 -21.40 -15.04
C THR A 396 7.81 -21.33 -15.18
N GLU A 397 8.43 -22.33 -15.79
CA GLU A 397 9.88 -22.31 -16.10
C GLU A 397 10.27 -21.10 -16.97
N ARG A 398 9.35 -20.62 -17.82
CA ARG A 398 9.53 -19.40 -18.61
C ARG A 398 9.46 -18.13 -17.75
N GLY A 399 8.57 -18.10 -16.76
CA GLY A 399 8.50 -17.03 -15.76
C GLY A 399 9.76 -16.96 -14.90
N GLU A 400 10.30 -18.11 -14.49
CA GLU A 400 11.59 -18.19 -13.79
C GLU A 400 12.74 -17.69 -14.67
N ALA A 401 12.79 -18.09 -15.95
CA ALA A 401 13.79 -17.55 -16.89
C ALA A 401 13.67 -16.02 -17.07
N LYS A 402 12.47 -15.44 -17.04
CA LYS A 402 12.26 -13.98 -17.04
C LYS A 402 12.76 -13.34 -15.74
N ARG A 403 12.49 -13.96 -14.59
CA ARG A 403 12.88 -13.50 -13.26
C ARG A 403 14.40 -13.51 -13.08
N ASP A 404 15.05 -14.63 -13.41
CA ASP A 404 16.50 -14.78 -13.38
C ASP A 404 17.18 -13.74 -14.29
N ALA A 405 16.66 -13.51 -15.50
CA ALA A 405 17.20 -12.49 -16.42
C ALA A 405 17.02 -11.04 -15.94
N LEU A 406 15.91 -10.72 -15.26
CA LEU A 406 15.72 -9.40 -14.64
C LEU A 406 16.64 -9.22 -13.43
N ASN A 407 16.75 -10.25 -12.57
CA ASN A 407 17.62 -10.24 -11.40
C ASN A 407 19.10 -10.13 -11.77
N ASP A 408 19.54 -10.79 -12.84
CA ASP A 408 20.89 -10.63 -13.39
C ASP A 408 21.16 -9.18 -13.82
N TRP A 409 20.24 -8.55 -14.56
CA TRP A 409 20.36 -7.13 -14.92
C TRP A 409 20.37 -6.20 -13.70
N ILE A 410 19.52 -6.46 -12.68
CA ILE A 410 19.51 -5.69 -11.42
C ILE A 410 20.90 -5.75 -10.74
N ARG A 411 21.52 -6.93 -10.70
CA ARG A 411 22.83 -7.14 -10.06
C ARG A 411 24.01 -6.56 -10.85
N THR A 412 24.01 -6.70 -12.17
CA THR A 412 25.23 -6.54 -13.00
C THR A 412 25.26 -5.28 -13.85
N SER A 413 24.13 -4.63 -14.10
CA SER A 413 24.06 -3.47 -15.02
C SER A 413 24.79 -2.22 -14.52
N GLY A 414 24.91 -2.05 -13.20
CA GLY A 414 25.41 -0.83 -12.57
C GLY A 414 24.47 0.38 -12.72
N GLU A 415 23.20 0.17 -13.10
CA GLU A 415 22.23 1.26 -13.31
C GLU A 415 21.53 1.72 -12.02
N PHE A 416 21.53 0.90 -10.97
CA PHE A 416 21.07 1.28 -9.63
C PHE A 416 22.22 1.81 -8.77
N ASP A 417 21.92 2.69 -7.81
CA ASP A 417 22.88 3.23 -6.85
C ASP A 417 23.27 2.23 -5.73
N GLY A 418 22.69 1.04 -5.77
CA GLY A 418 22.92 -0.08 -4.85
C GLY A 418 21.95 -1.23 -5.16
N VAL A 419 22.30 -2.44 -4.71
CA VAL A 419 21.50 -3.66 -4.95
C VAL A 419 21.17 -4.33 -3.63
N LEU A 420 19.94 -4.82 -3.51
CA LEU A 420 19.44 -5.61 -2.39
C LEU A 420 19.08 -7.02 -2.89
N ASP A 421 19.93 -8.01 -2.59
CA ASP A 421 19.76 -9.38 -3.11
C ASP A 421 18.80 -10.21 -2.25
N LEU A 422 17.49 -9.93 -2.39
CA LEU A 422 16.41 -10.66 -1.73
C LEU A 422 16.18 -12.06 -2.30
N ASP A 423 16.60 -12.29 -3.54
CA ASP A 423 16.61 -13.60 -4.20
C ASP A 423 17.50 -14.56 -3.40
N HIS A 424 18.76 -14.19 -3.19
CA HIS A 424 19.67 -14.92 -2.32
C HIS A 424 19.17 -14.96 -0.86
N ALA A 425 18.73 -13.83 -0.29
CA ALA A 425 18.36 -13.73 1.13
C ALA A 425 17.16 -14.62 1.53
N LEU A 426 16.28 -14.98 0.59
CA LEU A 426 15.13 -15.84 0.84
C LEU A 426 15.24 -17.25 0.22
N SER A 427 16.24 -17.51 -0.61
CA SER A 427 16.40 -18.79 -1.32
C SER A 427 16.56 -20.00 -0.39
N ASP A 428 15.93 -21.12 -0.78
CA ASP A 428 16.19 -22.42 -0.15
C ASP A 428 17.58 -22.95 -0.59
N PRO A 429 18.49 -23.30 0.34
CA PRO A 429 19.79 -23.86 0.01
C PRO A 429 19.77 -25.14 -0.85
N ALA A 430 18.65 -25.88 -0.87
CA ALA A 430 18.48 -27.08 -1.68
C ALA A 430 17.84 -26.82 -3.07
N ASP A 431 17.16 -25.68 -3.26
CA ASP A 431 16.52 -25.30 -4.52
C ASP A 431 16.39 -23.77 -4.59
N ARG A 432 17.40 -23.10 -5.16
CA ARG A 432 17.53 -21.62 -5.12
C ARG A 432 16.31 -20.85 -5.62
N HIS A 433 15.48 -21.48 -6.46
CA HIS A 433 14.28 -20.89 -7.05
C HIS A 433 13.06 -20.95 -6.11
N ARG A 434 13.16 -21.63 -4.96
CA ARG A 434 12.16 -21.66 -3.89
C ARG A 434 12.49 -20.71 -2.76
N ILE A 435 11.45 -20.19 -2.11
CA ILE A 435 11.57 -19.54 -0.81
C ILE A 435 11.87 -20.64 0.23
N ALA A 436 12.88 -20.44 1.08
CA ALA A 436 13.20 -21.37 2.16
C ALA A 436 11.99 -21.54 3.10
N ALA A 437 11.68 -22.78 3.48
CA ALA A 437 10.44 -23.09 4.22
C ALA A 437 10.14 -22.24 5.48
N PRO A 438 11.13 -21.78 6.30
CA PRO A 438 10.85 -20.88 7.42
C PRO A 438 10.38 -19.47 7.00
N TYR A 439 10.71 -19.07 5.78
CA TYR A 439 10.44 -17.74 5.21
C TYR A 439 9.20 -17.70 4.33
N ASP A 440 8.58 -18.84 4.02
CA ASP A 440 7.38 -18.96 3.18
C ASP A 440 6.11 -18.99 4.05
N VAL A 441 5.01 -18.39 3.57
CA VAL A 441 3.68 -18.59 4.19
C VAL A 441 2.99 -19.89 3.73
N GLY A 442 3.58 -20.59 2.77
CA GLY A 442 3.07 -21.82 2.16
C GLY A 442 2.40 -21.62 0.80
N ASP A 443 2.47 -20.40 0.23
CA ASP A 443 2.00 -20.11 -1.13
C ASP A 443 3.14 -19.99 -2.15
N HIS A 444 4.39 -20.15 -1.69
CA HIS A 444 5.62 -20.13 -2.47
C HIS A 444 5.87 -18.80 -3.19
N LEU A 445 5.30 -17.70 -2.68
CA LEU A 445 5.45 -16.35 -3.23
C LEU A 445 5.67 -15.30 -2.14
N HIS A 446 4.90 -15.35 -1.05
CA HIS A 446 4.89 -14.30 -0.04
C HIS A 446 5.74 -14.66 1.20
N PRO A 447 6.57 -13.73 1.70
CA PRO A 447 7.33 -13.95 2.92
C PRO A 447 6.46 -14.08 4.17
N SER A 448 6.85 -15.00 5.05
CA SER A 448 6.37 -15.06 6.43
C SER A 448 6.95 -13.90 7.26
N ASP A 449 6.48 -13.73 8.51
CA ASP A 449 7.11 -12.85 9.50
C ASP A 449 8.63 -13.05 9.64
N ALA A 450 9.14 -14.28 9.41
CA ALA A 450 10.56 -14.57 9.46
C ALA A 450 11.26 -14.19 8.15
N GLY A 451 10.62 -14.41 7.00
CA GLY A 451 11.10 -13.94 5.70
C GLY A 451 11.19 -12.42 5.63
N TYR A 452 10.20 -11.69 6.13
CA TYR A 452 10.25 -10.23 6.22
C TYR A 452 11.38 -9.70 7.11
N ARG A 453 11.72 -10.40 8.21
CA ARG A 453 12.91 -10.08 8.99
C ARG A 453 14.21 -10.40 8.25
N ALA A 454 14.26 -11.47 7.45
CA ALA A 454 15.42 -11.80 6.62
C ALA A 454 15.66 -10.75 5.52
N MET A 455 14.60 -10.33 4.81
CA MET A 455 14.66 -9.22 3.84
C MET A 455 15.18 -7.94 4.49
N ALA A 456 14.61 -7.56 5.63
CA ALA A 456 15.06 -6.38 6.36
C ALA A 456 16.50 -6.50 6.88
N ALA A 457 16.98 -7.71 7.22
CA ALA A 457 18.35 -7.95 7.65
C ALA A 457 19.38 -7.87 6.51
N ALA A 458 18.99 -8.23 5.27
CA ALA A 458 19.82 -8.15 4.08
C ALA A 458 20.13 -6.71 3.63
N VAL A 459 19.38 -5.72 4.11
CA VAL A 459 19.62 -4.30 3.83
C VAL A 459 20.88 -3.80 4.54
N ASP A 460 21.85 -3.29 3.80
CA ASP A 460 22.90 -2.45 4.38
C ASP A 460 22.32 -1.08 4.77
N LEU A 461 22.44 -0.70 6.05
CA LEU A 461 21.90 0.55 6.57
C LEU A 461 22.76 1.77 6.19
N ASP A 462 24.06 1.57 5.96
CA ASP A 462 24.99 2.64 5.57
C ASP A 462 24.92 2.92 4.06
N ALA A 463 24.28 2.03 3.29
CA ALA A 463 23.96 2.22 1.89
C ALA A 463 22.67 3.01 1.61
N LEU A 464 21.92 3.44 2.64
CA LEU A 464 20.60 4.10 2.54
C LEU A 464 20.57 5.58 2.87
#